data_AF-A0A7S0Q6L2-F1
#
_entry.id   AF-A0A7S0Q6L2-F1
#
_cell.length_a   1.000
_cell.length_b   1.000
_cell.length_c   1.000
_cell.angle_alpha   90.00
_cell.angle_beta   90.00
_cell.angle_gamma   90.00
#
_symmetry.space_group_name_H-M   'P 1'
#
loop_
_entity.id
_entity.type
_entity.pdbx_description
1 polymer ?
#
loop_
_entity_poly.entity_id
_entity_poly.type
_entity_poly.pdbx_seq_one_letter_code
_entity_poly.pdbx_strand_id
1 'polypeptide(L)'
;SDWGGADQLHGGALTRLATAINAGVDMIMLPGTWSVGGVPSMSWAVFARHLHHAVELGSLGIPRVDDAVTRVLRAKLAAGLNISSASSAERGRTLRDALDALPDALPDAVPDAVPDAVPDA
;
A
#
# COMPACT_ATOMS: atom_id res chain seq x y z
N SER A 1 -0.72 -5.62 -12.99
CA SER A 1 0.61 -6.16 -13.32
C SER A 1 0.57 -7.66 -13.15
N ASP A 2 1.55 -8.38 -13.69
CA ASP A 2 1.81 -9.76 -13.27
C ASP A 2 2.27 -9.81 -11.80
N TRP A 3 2.29 -11.02 -11.24
CA TRP A 3 2.75 -11.34 -9.90
C TRP A 3 4.18 -10.83 -9.68
N GLY A 4 4.34 -9.83 -8.81
CA GLY A 4 5.65 -9.25 -8.52
C GLY A 4 6.26 -8.49 -9.70
N GLY A 5 5.49 -8.21 -10.75
CA GLY A 5 6.02 -7.57 -11.96
C GLY A 5 6.57 -6.16 -11.71
N ALA A 6 6.03 -5.43 -10.73
CA ALA A 6 6.53 -4.09 -10.37
C ALA A 6 7.92 -4.14 -9.71
N ASP A 7 8.27 -5.22 -9.02
CA ASP A 7 9.56 -5.35 -8.33
C ASP A 7 10.73 -5.52 -9.32
N GLN A 8 10.44 -5.88 -10.57
CA GLN A 8 11.42 -6.06 -11.65
C GLN A 8 11.86 -4.75 -12.31
N LEU A 9 11.17 -3.64 -12.03
CA LEU A 9 11.54 -2.33 -12.56
C LEU A 9 12.89 -1.85 -11.97
N HIS A 10 13.49 -0.82 -12.54
CA HIS A 10 14.71 -0.23 -11.98
C HIS A 10 14.39 0.76 -10.83
N GLY A 11 15.35 0.97 -9.92
CA GLY A 11 15.24 1.94 -8.82
C GLY A 11 14.84 1.33 -7.46
N GLY A 12 14.49 2.19 -6.50
CA GLY A 12 14.01 1.75 -5.18
C GLY A 12 12.54 1.33 -5.21
N ALA A 13 12.06 0.70 -4.13
CA ALA A 13 10.67 0.22 -4.03
C ALA A 13 9.63 1.32 -4.34
N LEU A 14 9.81 2.52 -3.78
CA LEU A 14 8.92 3.67 -4.04
C LEU A 14 8.99 4.12 -5.51
N THR A 15 10.20 4.23 -6.08
CA THR A 15 10.40 4.64 -7.48
C THR A 15 9.78 3.64 -8.45
N ARG A 16 9.98 2.34 -8.22
CA ARG A 16 9.37 1.26 -9.02
C ARG A 16 7.84 1.34 -8.98
N LEU A 17 7.28 1.50 -7.78
CA LEU A 17 5.84 1.65 -7.58
C LEU A 17 5.28 2.87 -8.34
N ALA A 18 5.89 4.04 -8.15
CA ALA A 18 5.47 5.26 -8.82
C ALA A 18 5.59 5.13 -10.35
N THR A 19 6.68 4.53 -10.84
CA THR A 19 6.92 4.27 -12.26
C THR A 19 5.83 3.37 -12.84
N ALA A 20 5.50 2.25 -12.19
CA ALA A 20 4.47 1.33 -12.65
C ALA A 20 3.10 2.02 -12.75
N ILE A 21 2.70 2.76 -11.71
CA ILE A 21 1.38 3.42 -11.67
C ILE A 21 1.30 4.57 -12.68
N ASN A 22 2.36 5.39 -12.81
CA ASN A 22 2.43 6.46 -13.81
C ASN A 22 2.48 5.92 -15.24
N ALA A 23 3.04 4.72 -15.44
CA ALA A 23 2.98 4.02 -16.73
C ALA A 23 1.59 3.46 -17.08
N GLY A 24 0.59 3.61 -16.20
CA GLY A 24 -0.80 3.22 -16.45
C GLY A 24 -1.24 1.90 -15.82
N VAL A 25 -0.43 1.31 -14.93
CA VAL A 25 -0.85 0.12 -14.18
C VAL A 25 -1.88 0.50 -13.12
N ASP A 26 -3.09 -0.06 -13.21
CA ASP A 26 -4.19 0.27 -12.27
C ASP A 26 -4.29 -0.70 -11.07
N MET A 27 -3.77 -1.92 -11.22
CA MET A 27 -3.71 -2.93 -10.15
C MET A 27 -2.32 -3.53 -10.07
N ILE A 28 -1.70 -3.44 -8.90
CA ILE A 28 -0.39 -4.04 -8.60
C ILE A 28 -0.62 -5.39 -7.93
N MET A 29 -0.11 -6.45 -8.54
CA MET A 29 -0.18 -7.81 -7.99
C MET A 29 1.07 -8.09 -7.16
N LEU A 30 0.88 -8.21 -5.84
CA LEU A 30 1.97 -8.41 -4.91
C LEU A 30 2.17 -9.90 -4.61
N PRO A 31 3.42 -10.38 -4.58
CA PRO A 31 3.78 -11.74 -4.18
C PRO A 31 3.58 -12.04 -2.69
N GLY A 32 3.32 -11.02 -1.86
CA GLY A 32 3.32 -11.15 -0.41
C GLY A 32 4.74 -11.17 0.16
N THR A 33 4.92 -11.78 1.34
CA THR A 33 6.22 -11.88 2.03
C THR A 33 7.13 -12.97 1.46
N TRP A 34 7.01 -13.24 0.16
CA TRP A 34 7.80 -14.25 -0.54
C TRP A 34 9.12 -13.64 -1.06
N SER A 35 10.17 -14.44 -1.15
CA SER A 35 11.45 -14.00 -1.74
C SER A 35 11.73 -14.81 -2.99
N VAL A 36 11.99 -14.13 -4.11
CA VAL A 36 12.46 -14.76 -5.36
C VAL A 36 13.94 -14.44 -5.51
N GLY A 37 14.80 -15.46 -5.56
CA GLY A 37 16.24 -15.26 -5.75
C GLY A 37 16.96 -14.52 -4.63
N GLY A 38 16.43 -14.55 -3.39
CA GLY A 38 17.03 -13.90 -2.22
C GLY A 38 16.68 -12.41 -2.07
N VAL A 39 15.93 -11.84 -3.00
CA VAL A 39 15.41 -10.47 -2.87
C VAL A 39 14.02 -10.53 -2.22
N PRO A 40 13.80 -9.85 -1.08
CA PRO A 40 12.49 -9.82 -0.45
C PRO A 40 11.52 -9.07 -1.35
N SER A 41 10.39 -9.69 -1.66
CA SER A 41 9.37 -9.05 -2.47
C SER A 41 8.52 -8.08 -1.66
N MET A 42 7.84 -7.17 -2.34
CA MET A 42 7.03 -6.16 -1.68
C MET A 42 5.80 -6.78 -0.99
N SER A 43 5.72 -6.63 0.34
CA SER A 43 4.53 -6.99 1.11
C SER A 43 3.43 -5.93 0.97
N TRP A 44 2.18 -6.31 1.29
CA TRP A 44 1.05 -5.37 1.29
C TRP A 44 1.28 -4.14 2.19
N ALA A 45 1.78 -4.34 3.41
CA ALA A 45 2.02 -3.23 4.34
C ALA A 45 3.07 -2.24 3.82
N VAL A 46 4.13 -2.76 3.18
CA VAL A 46 5.17 -1.94 2.55
C VAL A 46 4.61 -1.20 1.34
N PHE A 47 3.81 -1.87 0.52
CA PHE A 47 3.11 -1.26 -0.62
C PHE A 47 2.23 -0.09 -0.19
N ALA A 48 1.36 -0.30 0.79
CA ALA A 48 0.44 0.74 1.25
C ALA A 48 1.19 1.98 1.73
N ARG A 49 2.23 1.79 2.55
CA ARG A 49 3.09 2.90 3.03
C ARG A 49 3.79 3.63 1.88
N HIS A 50 4.37 2.90 0.92
CA HIS A 50 5.00 3.53 -0.23
C HIS A 50 4.02 4.27 -1.14
N LEU A 51 2.78 3.77 -1.27
CA LEU A 51 1.74 4.45 -2.04
C LEU A 51 1.38 5.79 -1.39
N HIS A 52 1.18 5.81 -0.07
CA HIS A 52 0.95 7.05 0.68
C HIS A 52 2.11 8.03 0.53
N HIS A 53 3.34 7.58 0.78
CA HIS A 53 4.53 8.42 0.63
C HIS A 53 4.70 8.94 -0.80
N ALA A 54 4.42 8.12 -1.82
CA ALA A 54 4.53 8.55 -3.22
C ALA A 54 3.52 9.66 -3.55
N VAL A 55 2.35 9.66 -2.93
CA VAL A 55 1.36 10.75 -3.04
C VAL A 55 1.83 11.99 -2.27
N GLU A 56 2.28 11.83 -1.03
CA GLU A 56 2.79 12.93 -0.19
C GLU A 56 3.99 13.65 -0.83
N LEU A 57 4.89 12.89 -1.46
CA LEU A 57 6.05 13.40 -2.19
C LEU A 57 5.71 13.91 -3.60
N GLY A 58 4.44 13.84 -4.03
CA GLY A 58 4.01 14.28 -5.36
C GLY A 58 4.51 13.41 -6.52
N SER A 59 5.12 12.25 -6.23
CA SER A 59 5.54 11.27 -7.24
C SER A 59 4.35 10.55 -7.90
N LEU A 60 3.21 10.53 -7.20
CA LEU A 60 1.91 10.10 -7.70
C LEU A 60 0.86 11.17 -7.42
N GLY A 61 0.23 11.69 -8.47
CA GLY A 61 -0.89 12.61 -8.30
C GLY A 61 -2.16 11.88 -7.85
N ILE A 62 -2.92 12.46 -6.92
CA ILE A 62 -4.28 11.99 -6.57
C ILE A 62 -5.14 11.74 -7.83
N PRO A 63 -5.15 12.61 -8.87
CA PRO A 63 -5.91 12.34 -10.08
C PRO A 63 -5.51 11.05 -10.81
N ARG A 64 -4.25 10.62 -10.72
CA ARG A 64 -3.79 9.34 -11.30
C ARG A 64 -4.35 8.15 -10.54
N VAL A 65 -4.39 8.25 -9.21
CA VAL A 65 -4.97 7.22 -8.34
C VAL A 65 -6.48 7.13 -8.58
N ASP A 66 -7.18 8.27 -8.65
CA ASP A 66 -8.62 8.33 -8.91
C ASP A 66 -9.00 7.73 -10.27
N ASP A 67 -8.22 8.01 -11.32
CA ASP A 67 -8.42 7.40 -12.64
C ASP A 67 -8.24 5.87 -12.58
N ALA A 68 -7.15 5.40 -11.96
CA ALA A 68 -6.90 3.96 -11.79
C ALA A 68 -8.04 3.26 -11.05
N VAL A 69 -8.49 3.83 -9.92
CA VAL A 69 -9.62 3.30 -9.15
C VAL A 69 -10.90 3.31 -9.98
N THR A 70 -11.18 4.40 -10.69
CA THR A 70 -12.37 4.52 -11.56
C THR A 70 -12.39 3.42 -12.62
N ARG A 71 -11.25 3.12 -13.26
CA ARG A 71 -11.15 2.07 -14.28
C ARG A 71 -11.37 0.67 -13.69
N VAL A 72 -10.81 0.39 -12.51
CA VAL A 72 -11.03 -0.87 -11.80
C VAL A 72 -12.50 -1.03 -11.38
N LEU A 73 -13.12 0.02 -10.84
CA LEU A 73 -14.53 -0.02 -10.45
C LEU A 73 -15.45 -0.19 -11.66
N ARG A 74 -15.17 0.49 -12.79
CA ARG A 74 -15.91 0.28 -14.05
C ARG A 74 -15.82 -1.16 -14.51
N ALA A 75 -14.64 -1.78 -14.46
CA ALA A 75 -14.47 -3.18 -14.83
C ALA A 75 -15.26 -4.13 -13.91
N LYS A 76 -15.25 -3.87 -12.59
CA LYS A 76 -16.05 -4.64 -11.61
C LYS A 76 -17.55 -4.55 -11.90
N LEU A 77 -18.05 -3.33 -12.15
CA LEU A 77 -19.45 -3.10 -12.48
C LEU A 77 -19.84 -3.80 -13.80
N ALA A 78 -19.01 -3.71 -14.83
CA ALA A 78 -19.22 -4.41 -16.11
C ALA A 78 -19.25 -5.94 -15.96
N ALA A 79 -18.50 -6.48 -14.99
CA ALA A 79 -18.53 -7.90 -14.63
C ALA A 79 -19.72 -8.30 -13.73
N GLY A 80 -20.65 -7.38 -13.46
CA GLY A 80 -21.80 -7.63 -12.58
C GLY A 80 -21.45 -7.72 -11.09
N LEU A 81 -20.21 -7.35 -10.69
CA LEU A 81 -19.82 -7.25 -9.30
C LEU A 81 -20.43 -5.97 -8.74
N ASN A 82 -21.59 -6.10 -8.11
CA ASN A 82 -22.23 -4.98 -7.45
C ASN A 82 -21.39 -4.49 -6.28
N ILE A 83 -21.24 -3.17 -6.17
CA ILE A 83 -20.78 -2.51 -4.95
C ILE A 83 -21.96 -2.48 -3.97
N SER A 84 -22.51 -3.65 -3.64
CA SER A 84 -23.64 -3.72 -2.72
C SER A 84 -23.14 -3.35 -1.32
N SER A 85 -23.94 -2.55 -0.62
CA SER A 85 -23.76 -2.27 0.81
C SER A 85 -24.01 -3.50 1.69
N ALA A 86 -23.99 -4.71 1.15
CA ALA A 86 -24.28 -5.98 1.82
C ALA A 86 -23.31 -6.32 2.96
N SER A 87 -22.33 -5.46 3.24
CA SER A 87 -21.43 -5.57 4.38
C SER A 87 -21.53 -4.42 5.39
N SER A 88 -22.20 -3.31 5.08
CA SER A 88 -22.15 -2.12 5.95
C SER A 88 -22.89 -2.33 7.27
N ALA A 89 -23.89 -3.21 7.29
CA ALA A 89 -24.62 -3.57 8.51
C ALA A 89 -23.86 -4.51 9.45
N GLU A 90 -22.92 -5.32 8.92
CA GLU A 90 -22.05 -6.22 9.71
C GLU A 90 -20.72 -5.57 10.08
N ARG A 91 -20.14 -4.75 9.19
CA ARG A 91 -18.91 -3.98 9.43
C ARG A 91 -19.09 -2.83 10.41
N GLY A 92 -20.26 -2.19 10.45
CA GLY A 92 -20.52 -1.09 11.40
C GLY A 92 -20.65 -1.53 12.86
N ARG A 93 -20.85 -2.83 13.10
CA ARG A 93 -20.90 -3.47 14.42
C ARG A 93 -19.49 -3.91 14.83
N THR A 94 -18.83 -4.69 13.98
CA THR A 94 -17.46 -5.16 14.22
C THR A 94 -16.41 -4.06 14.31
N LEU A 95 -16.54 -2.94 13.57
CA LEU A 95 -15.61 -1.82 13.70
C LEU A 95 -15.80 -1.04 15.00
N ARG A 96 -17.05 -0.89 15.48
CA ARG A 96 -17.34 -0.26 16.78
C ARG A 96 -16.88 -1.16 17.93
N ASP A 97 -17.22 -2.46 17.85
CA ASP A 97 -16.80 -3.46 18.82
C ASP A 97 -15.26 -3.58 18.88
N ALA A 98 -14.56 -3.43 17.75
CA ALA A 98 -13.10 -3.43 17.71
C ALA A 98 -12.49 -2.11 18.21
N LEU A 99 -13.12 -0.96 17.97
CA LEU A 99 -12.67 0.34 18.47
C LEU A 99 -12.88 0.47 20.00
N ASP A 100 -14.00 -0.03 20.51
CA ASP A 100 -14.32 -0.05 21.95
C ASP A 100 -13.47 -1.09 22.72
N ALA A 101 -12.89 -2.06 22.02
CA ALA A 101 -11.99 -3.08 22.57
C ALA A 101 -10.50 -2.73 22.46
N LEU A 102 -10.14 -1.59 21.88
CA LEU A 102 -8.76 -1.09 21.93
C LEU A 102 -8.49 -0.55 23.34
N PRO A 103 -7.49 -1.05 24.07
CA PRO A 103 -7.09 -0.44 25.34
C PRO A 103 -6.54 0.97 25.06
N ASP A 104 -7.00 1.96 25.83
CA ASP A 104 -6.67 3.39 25.71
C ASP A 104 -5.18 3.76 25.84
N ALA A 105 -4.29 2.79 26.00
CA ALA A 105 -2.86 3.00 26.17
C ALA A 105 -2.09 2.56 24.92
N LEU A 106 -1.93 3.48 23.97
CA LEU A 106 -0.78 3.43 23.06
C LEU A 106 0.45 3.83 23.90
N PRO A 107 1.49 2.99 24.08
CA PRO A 107 2.67 3.41 24.80
C PRO A 107 3.43 4.45 23.98
N ASP A 108 3.55 5.67 24.51
CA ASP A 108 4.21 6.86 23.93
C ASP A 108 5.74 6.72 23.73
N ALA A 109 6.29 5.52 23.68
CA ALA A 109 7.73 5.30 23.61
C ALA A 109 8.22 5.26 22.16
N VAL A 110 8.53 6.43 21.59
CA VAL A 110 9.57 6.53 20.56
C VAL A 110 10.91 6.59 21.30
N PRO A 111 11.80 5.59 21.20
CA PRO A 111 13.11 5.68 21.82
C PRO A 111 13.99 6.70 21.06
N ASP A 112 14.18 7.86 21.67
CA ASP A 112 15.10 8.93 21.27
C ASP A 112 16.58 8.54 21.45
N ALA A 113 17.11 7.62 20.63
CA ALA A 113 18.55 7.42 20.54
C ALA A 113 18.99 6.74 19.24
N VAL A 114 19.62 7.50 18.35
CA VAL A 114 20.67 6.96 17.49
C VAL A 114 21.98 7.61 17.97
N PRO A 115 22.88 6.88 18.65
CA PRO A 115 24.13 7.45 19.11
C PRO A 115 25.09 7.70 17.93
N ASP A 116 25.62 8.92 17.88
CA ASP A 116 26.72 9.33 17.02
C ASP A 116 27.96 8.46 17.27
N ALA A 117 28.41 7.75 16.23
CA ALA A 117 29.80 7.30 16.12
C ALA A 117 30.16 7.08 14.65
N VAL A 118 30.74 8.11 14.05
CA VAL A 118 31.62 7.99 12.88
C VAL A 118 32.95 7.40 13.37
N PRO A 119 33.50 6.33 12.76
CA PRO A 119 34.91 6.03 12.93
C PRO A 119 35.71 6.76 11.85
N ASP A 120 36.47 7.76 12.26
CA ASP A 120 37.58 8.34 11.49
C ASP A 120 38.88 7.54 11.75
N ALA A 121 39.67 7.42 10.68
CA ALA A 121 41.06 6.92 10.56
C ALA A 121 41.32 5.40 10.55
#